data_AF-E6XE59-F1
#
_entry.id   AF-E6XE59-F1
#
_cell.length_a   1.000
_cell.length_b   1.000
_cell.length_c   1.000
_cell.angle_alpha   90.00
_cell.angle_beta   90.00
_cell.angle_gamma   90.00
#
_symmetry.space_group_name_H-M   'P 1'
#
loop_
_entity.id
_entity.type
_entity.pdbx_description
1 polymer ?
#
loop_
_entity_poly.entity_id
_entity_poly.type
_entity_poly.pdbx_seq_one_letter_code
_entity_poly.pdbx_strand_id
1 'polypeptide(L)'
;MQKKLNYFLITSLILINFSCNDGKKNDVLNSKAPPELKADSIKSKNEIENIERPEKTIIRNLAVDTTKVFGIWTQDSNGPHADFWLTKISFYVVDYDGDGAIPYVLEKNEITLFYDDYIQKGLITSAENDTLKIKWSDHKNETKYVKFKY
;
A
#
# COMPACT_ATOMS: atom_id res chain seq x y z
N MET A 1 28.10 -28.90 -15.81
CA MET A 1 29.00 -27.96 -16.52
C MET A 1 28.28 -27.52 -17.78
N GLN A 2 27.97 -26.26 -18.09
CA GLN A 2 28.34 -24.94 -17.58
C GLN A 2 27.08 -24.06 -17.54
N LYS A 3 26.90 -23.29 -16.47
CA LYS A 3 25.97 -22.15 -16.44
C LYS A 3 26.62 -21.00 -17.23
N LYS A 4 25.89 -20.36 -18.14
CA LYS A 4 26.27 -19.03 -18.64
C LYS A 4 25.17 -18.04 -18.27
N LEU A 5 25.48 -17.29 -17.23
CA LEU A 5 24.72 -16.17 -16.71
C LEU A 5 25.15 -14.94 -17.52
N ASN A 6 24.31 -14.45 -18.44
CA ASN A 6 24.55 -13.21 -19.17
C ASN A 6 23.88 -12.07 -18.39
N TYR A 7 24.63 -11.45 -17.50
CA TYR A 7 24.21 -10.29 -16.72
C TYR A 7 24.62 -9.02 -17.49
N PHE A 8 23.67 -8.42 -18.22
CA PHE A 8 23.86 -7.14 -18.89
C PHE A 8 23.75 -6.01 -17.85
N LEU A 9 24.90 -5.51 -17.40
CA LEU A 9 25.02 -4.29 -16.59
C LEU A 9 24.79 -3.07 -17.50
N ILE A 10 23.58 -2.53 -17.50
CA ILE A 10 23.28 -1.22 -18.11
C ILE A 10 23.35 -0.18 -16.99
N THR A 11 24.53 0.39 -16.78
CA THR A 11 24.71 1.56 -15.89
C THR A 11 24.45 2.84 -16.69
N SER A 12 23.22 3.33 -16.67
CA SER A 12 22.90 4.65 -17.25
C SER A 12 23.21 5.74 -16.24
N LEU A 13 24.28 6.50 -16.50
CA LEU A 13 24.58 7.78 -15.85
C LEU A 13 23.47 8.79 -16.20
N ILE A 14 22.67 9.21 -15.22
CA ILE A 14 21.78 10.37 -15.37
C ILE A 14 22.53 11.59 -14.83
N LEU A 15 23.03 12.43 -15.72
CA LEU A 15 23.53 13.77 -15.38
C LEU A 15 22.33 14.69 -15.18
N ILE A 16 22.15 15.16 -13.95
CA ILE A 16 21.13 16.15 -13.59
C ILE A 16 21.63 17.53 -14.05
N ASN A 17 21.05 18.08 -15.12
CA ASN A 17 21.24 19.48 -15.48
C ASN A 17 20.32 20.34 -14.61
N PHE A 18 20.83 20.81 -13.46
CA PHE A 18 20.24 21.97 -12.79
C PHE A 18 20.66 23.23 -13.54
N SER A 19 19.84 23.67 -14.50
CA SER A 19 19.93 25.03 -15.02
C SER A 19 19.17 25.96 -14.07
N CYS A 20 19.87 26.52 -13.09
CA CYS A 20 19.40 27.73 -12.40
C CYS A 20 19.30 28.85 -13.44
N ASN A 21 18.08 29.25 -13.79
CA ASN A 21 17.83 30.46 -14.55
C ASN A 21 17.70 31.64 -13.58
N ASP A 22 18.81 32.32 -13.31
CA ASP A 22 18.81 33.61 -12.63
C ASP A 22 18.33 34.70 -13.59
N GLY A 23 17.02 34.76 -13.79
CA GLY A 23 16.33 35.81 -14.52
C GLY A 23 15.87 36.93 -13.58
N LYS A 24 16.75 37.90 -13.29
CA LYS A 24 16.34 39.19 -12.72
C LYS A 24 15.41 39.91 -13.71
N LYS A 25 14.20 40.25 -13.27
CA LYS A 25 13.42 41.37 -13.83
C LYS A 25 12.83 42.18 -12.68
N ASN A 26 13.23 43.44 -12.66
CA ASN A 26 12.76 44.48 -11.76
C ASN A 26 11.48 45.06 -12.36
N ASP A 27 10.45 45.28 -11.57
CA ASP A 27 9.62 46.46 -11.74
C ASP A 27 8.98 46.89 -10.41
N VAL A 28 8.92 48.21 -10.28
CA VAL A 28 8.87 49.02 -9.06
C VAL A 28 7.49 49.05 -8.41
N LEU A 29 7.38 48.85 -7.08
CA LEU A 29 6.40 49.57 -6.26
C LEU A 29 6.76 49.59 -4.75
N ASN A 30 7.15 50.79 -4.31
CA ASN A 30 6.82 51.47 -3.05
C ASN A 30 7.34 50.99 -1.66
N SER A 31 8.17 51.88 -1.11
CA SER A 31 8.48 52.29 0.27
C SER A 31 8.17 51.43 1.51
N LYS A 32 9.19 51.45 2.40
CA LYS A 32 9.26 51.17 3.86
C LYS A 32 9.74 49.76 4.27
N ALA A 33 10.99 49.69 4.74
CA ALA A 33 11.43 48.70 5.74
C ALA A 33 10.76 49.03 7.10
N PRO A 34 10.46 48.07 8.02
CA PRO A 34 11.36 47.04 8.60
C PRO A 34 10.60 45.71 8.96
N PRO A 35 11.08 44.76 9.82
CA PRO A 35 12.41 44.41 10.32
C PRO A 35 12.87 43.00 9.86
N GLU A 36 14.12 42.63 10.16
CA GLU A 36 14.65 41.27 9.99
C GLU A 36 13.76 40.23 10.70
N LEU A 37 13.06 39.42 9.90
CA LEU A 37 12.48 38.16 10.36
C LEU A 37 13.61 37.14 10.39
N LYS A 38 14.04 36.76 11.60
CA LYS A 38 14.77 35.51 11.79
C LYS A 38 13.88 34.41 11.22
N ALA A 39 14.34 33.82 10.11
CA ALA A 39 13.79 32.58 9.62
C ALA A 39 14.17 31.48 10.63
N ASP A 40 13.45 31.41 11.75
CA ASP A 40 13.36 30.18 12.49
C ASP A 40 12.72 29.18 11.54
N SER A 41 13.56 28.27 11.08
CA SER A 41 13.18 27.10 10.31
C SER A 41 12.06 26.38 11.07
N ILE A 42 10.81 26.65 10.69
CA ILE A 42 9.68 25.78 11.03
C ILE A 42 9.96 24.50 10.26
N LYS A 43 10.73 23.62 10.88
CA LYS A 43 10.87 22.23 10.49
C LYS A 43 9.45 21.66 10.63
N SER A 44 8.70 21.60 9.53
CA SER A 44 7.37 21.01 9.51
C SER A 44 7.52 19.53 9.87
N LYS A 45 7.46 19.25 11.16
CA LYS A 45 7.39 17.90 11.68
C LYS A 45 5.94 17.45 11.46
N ASN A 46 5.63 17.10 10.21
CA ASN A 46 4.46 16.28 9.92
C ASN A 46 4.82 14.87 10.40
N GLU A 47 4.82 14.68 11.72
CA GLU A 47 4.73 13.33 12.30
C GLU A 47 3.34 12.83 11.95
N ILE A 48 3.25 12.02 10.90
CA ILE A 48 2.06 11.23 10.61
C ILE A 48 1.92 10.29 11.82
N GLU A 49 0.82 10.43 12.56
CA GLU A 49 0.51 9.48 13.63
C GLU A 49 0.33 8.10 12.98
N ASN A 50 1.29 7.20 13.20
CA ASN A 50 1.19 5.83 12.73
C ASN A 50 0.03 5.14 13.44
N ILE A 51 -0.79 4.44 12.67
CA ILE A 51 -1.91 3.68 13.20
C ILE A 51 -1.39 2.54 14.08
N GLU A 52 -2.01 2.35 15.24
CA GLU A 52 -1.72 1.21 16.11
C GLU A 52 -2.12 -0.10 15.41
N ARG A 53 -1.12 -0.90 15.07
CA ARG A 53 -1.27 -2.19 14.38
C ARG A 53 -1.07 -3.34 15.38
N PRO A 54 -1.87 -4.41 15.31
CA PRO A 54 -1.62 -5.58 16.15
C PRO A 54 -0.27 -6.22 15.79
N GLU A 55 0.49 -6.64 16.80
CA GLU A 55 1.80 -7.31 16.61
C GLU A 55 1.70 -8.60 15.77
N LYS A 56 0.53 -9.24 15.77
CA LYS A 56 0.25 -10.48 15.05
C LYS A 56 -1.21 -10.55 14.63
N THR A 57 -1.48 -11.36 13.62
CA THR A 57 -2.85 -11.65 13.19
C THR A 57 -3.68 -12.25 14.32
N ILE A 58 -4.91 -11.76 14.47
CA ILE A 58 -5.88 -12.24 15.45
C ILE A 58 -7.03 -12.88 14.69
N ILE A 59 -7.29 -14.15 14.96
CA ILE A 59 -8.39 -14.91 14.36
C ILE A 59 -9.26 -15.43 15.50
N ARG A 60 -10.55 -15.08 15.50
CA ARG A 60 -11.49 -15.49 16.57
C ARG A 60 -12.93 -15.52 16.08
N ASN A 61 -13.78 -16.25 16.82
CA ASN A 61 -15.23 -16.24 16.65
C ASN A 61 -15.70 -16.51 15.20
N LEU A 62 -15.00 -17.36 14.45
CA LEU A 62 -15.14 -17.51 13.00
C LEU A 62 -16.58 -17.86 12.56
N ALA A 63 -17.04 -17.17 11.53
CA ALA A 63 -18.30 -17.41 10.82
C ALA A 63 -18.07 -17.74 9.33
N VAL A 64 -16.81 -17.91 8.92
CA VAL A 64 -16.38 -18.32 7.59
C VAL A 64 -15.44 -19.51 7.67
N ASP A 65 -15.45 -20.34 6.63
CA ASP A 65 -14.49 -21.42 6.47
C ASP A 65 -13.15 -20.86 5.99
N THR A 66 -12.20 -20.72 6.91
CA THR A 66 -10.86 -20.18 6.62
C THR A 66 -10.06 -21.03 5.64
N THR A 67 -10.36 -22.32 5.51
CA THR A 67 -9.71 -23.18 4.51
C THR A 67 -10.06 -22.77 3.08
N LYS A 68 -11.22 -22.13 2.89
CA LYS A 68 -11.68 -21.59 1.60
C LYS A 68 -11.26 -20.13 1.40
N VAL A 69 -11.24 -19.34 2.47
CA VAL A 69 -10.84 -17.91 2.44
C VAL A 69 -9.33 -17.75 2.18
N PHE A 70 -8.49 -18.56 2.80
CA PHE A 70 -7.04 -18.45 2.63
C PHE A 70 -6.60 -18.83 1.21
N GLY A 71 -5.74 -18.01 0.61
CA GLY A 71 -5.32 -18.16 -0.76
C GLY A 71 -4.80 -16.89 -1.39
N ILE A 72 -4.32 -17.04 -2.63
CA ILE A 72 -3.89 -15.95 -3.49
C ILE A 72 -5.09 -15.57 -4.36
N TRP A 73 -5.40 -14.29 -4.42
CA TRP A 73 -6.64 -13.77 -4.99
C TRP A 73 -6.36 -12.63 -5.96
N THR A 74 -7.13 -12.58 -7.05
CA THR A 74 -7.05 -11.52 -8.05
C THR A 74 -8.44 -11.14 -8.55
N GLN A 75 -8.66 -9.87 -8.87
CA GLN A 75 -9.82 -9.42 -9.65
C GLN A 75 -9.65 -9.69 -11.15
N ASP A 76 -8.42 -9.69 -11.65
CA ASP A 76 -8.10 -9.97 -13.05
C ASP A 76 -7.45 -11.35 -13.19
N SER A 77 -8.22 -12.34 -13.62
CA SER A 77 -7.72 -13.70 -13.86
C SER A 77 -6.75 -13.82 -15.02
N ASN A 78 -6.66 -12.81 -15.88
CA ASN A 78 -5.77 -12.81 -17.04
C ASN A 78 -4.50 -11.98 -16.78
N GLY A 79 -4.45 -11.29 -15.64
CA GLY A 79 -3.31 -10.48 -15.23
C GLY A 79 -2.12 -11.35 -14.80
N PRO A 80 -0.89 -10.84 -14.96
CA PRO A 80 0.33 -11.57 -14.55
C PRO A 80 0.52 -11.58 -13.01
N HIS A 81 -0.31 -10.85 -12.28
CA HIS A 81 -0.15 -10.61 -10.85
C HIS A 81 -1.45 -10.88 -10.09
N ALA A 82 -1.31 -11.26 -8.83
CA ALA A 82 -2.41 -11.29 -7.87
C ALA A 82 -2.64 -9.91 -7.27
N ASP A 83 -3.81 -9.70 -6.66
CA ASP A 83 -4.05 -8.51 -5.84
C ASP A 83 -3.44 -8.69 -4.45
N PHE A 84 -3.66 -9.87 -3.85
CA PHE A 84 -3.15 -10.20 -2.53
C PHE A 84 -3.05 -11.70 -2.26
N TRP A 85 -2.31 -12.04 -1.21
CA TRP A 85 -2.27 -13.37 -0.61
C TRP A 85 -2.72 -13.30 0.86
N LEU A 86 -3.83 -13.94 1.18
CA LEU A 86 -4.35 -14.01 2.55
C LEU A 86 -4.00 -15.37 3.16
N THR A 87 -3.26 -15.34 4.27
CA THR A 87 -2.83 -16.52 5.03
C THR A 87 -3.30 -16.42 6.47
N LYS A 88 -3.15 -17.50 7.26
CA LYS A 88 -3.38 -17.47 8.71
C LYS A 88 -2.45 -16.51 9.50
N ILE A 89 -1.39 -16.01 8.86
CA ILE A 89 -0.31 -15.25 9.53
C ILE A 89 -0.39 -13.77 9.15
N SER A 90 -0.54 -13.49 7.86
CA SER A 90 -0.55 -12.13 7.30
C SER A 90 -1.41 -12.03 6.04
N PHE A 91 -1.83 -10.81 5.74
CA PHE A 91 -2.38 -10.36 4.47
C PHE A 91 -1.24 -9.71 3.67
N TYR A 92 -0.88 -10.30 2.54
CA TYR A 92 0.20 -9.83 1.68
C TYR A 92 -0.36 -9.07 0.48
N VAL A 93 -0.04 -7.78 0.37
CA VAL A 93 -0.40 -6.96 -0.80
C VAL A 93 0.73 -7.01 -1.81
N VAL A 94 0.39 -7.26 -3.08
CA VAL A 94 1.36 -7.28 -4.18
C VAL A 94 1.82 -5.85 -4.47
N ASP A 95 3.12 -5.67 -4.72
CA ASP A 95 3.77 -4.38 -5.01
C ASP A 95 3.57 -3.28 -3.94
N TYR A 96 3.34 -3.67 -2.68
CA TYR A 96 3.27 -2.72 -1.57
C TYR A 96 4.66 -2.18 -1.19
N ASP A 97 4.83 -0.85 -1.24
CA ASP A 97 6.04 -0.14 -0.82
C ASP A 97 6.14 -0.12 0.72
N GLY A 98 6.49 -1.26 1.32
CA GLY A 98 6.63 -1.43 2.77
C GLY A 98 6.81 -2.89 3.18
N ASP A 99 6.60 -3.19 4.47
CA ASP A 99 6.42 -4.59 4.89
C ASP A 99 5.05 -5.08 4.45
N GLY A 100 5.03 -5.70 3.27
CA GLY A 100 3.82 -6.28 2.69
C GLY A 100 3.18 -7.34 3.57
N ALA A 101 3.81 -7.88 4.61
CA ALA A 101 3.23 -8.87 5.50
C ALA A 101 2.35 -8.22 6.59
N ILE A 102 1.10 -7.87 6.28
CA ILE A 102 0.20 -7.14 7.19
C ILE A 102 -0.57 -8.08 8.15
N PRO A 103 -0.33 -8.10 9.48
CA PRO A 103 -1.26 -8.58 10.49
C PRO A 103 -2.65 -8.00 10.33
N TYR A 104 -3.64 -8.86 10.48
CA TYR A 104 -5.04 -8.48 10.36
C TYR A 104 -5.85 -9.04 11.53
N VAL A 105 -7.05 -8.52 11.70
CA VAL A 105 -8.07 -9.12 12.57
C VAL A 105 -9.10 -9.78 11.68
N LEU A 106 -9.35 -11.08 11.88
CA LEU A 106 -10.50 -11.78 11.32
C LEU A 106 -11.40 -12.24 12.46
N GLU A 107 -12.54 -11.57 12.59
CA GLU A 107 -13.54 -11.85 13.60
C GLU A 107 -14.88 -12.14 12.92
N LYS A 108 -15.46 -13.31 13.22
CA LYS A 108 -16.64 -13.81 12.48
C LYS A 108 -16.33 -13.92 10.99
N ASN A 109 -16.90 -13.03 10.19
CA ASN A 109 -16.68 -12.90 8.76
C ASN A 109 -16.19 -11.49 8.39
N GLU A 110 -15.76 -10.69 9.36
CA GLU A 110 -15.20 -9.36 9.14
C GLU A 110 -13.67 -9.42 9.18
N ILE A 111 -13.04 -8.87 8.15
CA ILE A 111 -11.59 -8.67 8.07
C ILE A 111 -11.27 -7.20 8.30
N THR A 112 -10.27 -6.93 9.14
CA THR A 112 -9.71 -5.59 9.37
C THR A 112 -8.22 -5.60 9.07
N LEU A 113 -7.79 -4.77 8.12
CA LEU A 113 -6.42 -4.58 7.69
C LEU A 113 -5.89 -3.25 8.25
N PHE A 114 -4.64 -3.25 8.70
CA PHE A 114 -3.98 -2.10 9.31
C PHE A 114 -2.80 -1.69 8.41
N TYR A 115 -3.08 -0.85 7.42
CA TYR A 115 -2.04 -0.20 6.63
C TYR A 115 -1.37 0.88 7.48
N ASP A 116 -0.26 1.43 6.98
CA ASP A 116 0.55 2.38 7.75
C ASP A 116 -0.22 3.67 8.08
N ASP A 117 -1.11 4.10 7.19
CA ASP A 117 -1.83 5.37 7.23
C ASP A 117 -3.38 5.23 7.28
N TYR A 118 -3.93 4.03 7.07
CA TYR A 118 -5.38 3.79 7.24
C TYR A 118 -5.74 2.35 7.68
N ILE A 119 -6.95 2.21 8.22
CA ILE A 119 -7.56 0.92 8.53
C ILE A 119 -8.60 0.61 7.45
N GLN A 120 -8.49 -0.56 6.82
CA GLN A 120 -9.50 -1.05 5.88
C GLN A 120 -10.34 -2.15 6.52
N LYS A 121 -11.66 -2.08 6.37
CA LYS A 121 -12.57 -3.12 6.87
C LYS A 121 -13.36 -3.74 5.73
N GLY A 122 -13.57 -5.04 5.79
CA GLY A 122 -14.35 -5.77 4.81
C GLY A 122 -15.19 -6.85 5.44
N LEU A 123 -16.40 -7.05 4.90
CA LEU A 123 -17.25 -8.19 5.23
C LEU A 123 -17.05 -9.27 4.16
N ILE A 124 -16.53 -10.43 4.56
CA ILE A 124 -16.47 -11.62 3.71
C ILE A 124 -17.90 -12.16 3.58
N THR A 125 -18.45 -12.07 2.38
CA THR A 125 -19.83 -12.48 2.08
C THR A 125 -19.88 -13.89 1.51
N SER A 126 -18.81 -14.36 0.85
CA SER A 126 -18.71 -15.71 0.31
C SER A 126 -17.26 -16.10 0.01
N ALA A 127 -16.92 -17.38 0.20
CA ALA A 127 -15.65 -17.98 -0.23
C ALA A 127 -15.92 -19.42 -0.70
N GLU A 128 -16.29 -19.57 -1.97
CA GLU A 128 -16.74 -20.85 -2.55
C GLU A 128 -16.29 -20.94 -4.01
N ASN A 129 -16.08 -22.16 -4.52
CA ASN A 129 -15.80 -22.42 -5.95
C ASN A 129 -14.69 -21.52 -6.54
N ASP A 130 -13.51 -21.46 -5.90
CA ASP A 130 -12.38 -20.60 -6.30
C ASP A 130 -12.75 -19.11 -6.41
N THR A 131 -13.81 -18.66 -5.75
CA THR A 131 -14.25 -17.26 -5.71
C THR A 131 -14.30 -16.76 -4.27
N LEU A 132 -13.73 -15.58 -4.03
CA LEU A 132 -13.83 -14.85 -2.78
C LEU A 132 -14.57 -13.54 -3.02
N LYS A 133 -15.51 -13.21 -2.15
CA LYS A 133 -16.27 -11.97 -2.22
C LYS A 133 -16.14 -11.20 -0.91
N ILE A 134 -15.75 -9.94 -1.03
CA ILE A 134 -15.58 -9.04 0.10
C ILE A 134 -16.31 -7.74 -0.19
N LYS A 135 -17.18 -7.35 0.73
CA LYS A 135 -17.80 -6.04 0.75
C LYS A 135 -16.93 -5.12 1.62
N TRP A 136 -16.00 -4.42 0.97
CA TRP A 136 -15.18 -3.41 1.63
C TRP A 136 -16.00 -2.19 2.05
N SER A 137 -15.66 -1.59 3.19
CA SER A 137 -16.43 -0.49 3.79
C SER A 137 -16.35 0.82 2.98
N ASP A 138 -15.24 1.01 2.28
CA ASP A 138 -14.93 2.14 1.40
C ASP A 138 -15.47 1.96 -0.03
N HIS A 139 -15.83 0.73 -0.42
CA HIS A 139 -16.35 0.44 -1.75
C HIS A 139 -17.88 0.43 -1.77
N LYS A 140 -18.49 1.06 -2.79
CA LYS A 140 -19.95 1.01 -2.97
C LYS A 140 -20.46 -0.39 -3.33
N ASN A 141 -19.68 -1.18 -4.07
CA ASN A 141 -20.07 -2.51 -4.51
C ASN A 141 -19.24 -3.59 -3.82
N GLU A 142 -19.75 -4.81 -3.81
CA GLU A 142 -18.97 -5.98 -3.41
C GLU A 142 -17.85 -6.23 -4.43
N THR A 143 -16.64 -6.47 -3.93
CA THR A 143 -15.51 -6.88 -4.77
C THR A 143 -15.48 -8.39 -4.88
N LYS A 144 -15.38 -8.89 -6.11
CA LYS A 144 -15.24 -10.31 -6.41
C LYS A 144 -13.81 -10.59 -6.83
N TYR A 145 -13.20 -11.56 -6.18
CA TYR A 145 -11.90 -12.12 -6.51
C TYR A 145 -12.05 -13.55 -6.96
N VAL A 146 -11.13 -14.00 -7.80
CA VAL A 146 -10.96 -15.40 -8.17
C VAL A 146 -9.59 -15.89 -7.72
N LYS A 147 -9.49 -17.20 -7.46
CA LYS A 147 -8.23 -17.82 -7.05
C LYS A 147 -7.19 -17.60 -8.14
N PHE A 148 -6.06 -17.00 -7.78
CA PHE A 148 -4.94 -16.82 -8.70
C PHE A 148 -4.33 -18.18 -9.01
N LYS A 149 -4.14 -18.47 -10.31
CA LYS A 149 -3.54 -19.73 -10.81
C LYS A 149 -2.31 -19.34 -11.63
N TYR A 150 -1.18 -19.97 -11.30
CA TYR A 150 0.11 -19.80 -11.97
C TYR A 150 0.34 -20.92 -13.00
#